data_AF-A0A847DHG9-F1
#
_entry.id   AF-A0A847DHG9-F1
#
_cell.length_a   1.000
_cell.length_b   1.000
_cell.length_c   1.000
_cell.angle_alpha   90.00
_cell.angle_beta   90.00
_cell.angle_gamma   90.00
#
_symmetry.space_group_name_H-M   'P 1'
#
loop_
_entity.id
_entity.type
_entity.pdbx_description
1 polymer ?
#
loop_
_entity_poly.entity_id
_entity_poly.type
_entity_poly.pdbx_seq_one_letter_code
_entity_poly.pdbx_strand_id
1 'polypeptide(L)'
;MTYFALFPEELKARDLKLAIVFNYENFKFEVWLAARNRKVQKRYYELLLKSGYKKHPLIEPAVGIDAIVTAILKGDPSFEDESILTAEIIEGVTAFEKDIVTFLNKVDARKSK
;
A
#
# COMPACT_ATOMS: atom_id res chain seq x y z
N MET A 1 10.64 -1.05 -12.99
CA MET A 1 9.25 -1.05 -12.51
C MET A 1 8.52 0.12 -13.13
N THR A 2 7.21 0.01 -13.31
CA THR A 2 6.34 1.16 -13.61
C THR A 2 5.25 1.22 -12.56
N TYR A 3 4.85 2.43 -12.19
CA TYR A 3 3.81 2.61 -11.21
C TYR A 3 2.95 3.84 -11.52
N PHE A 4 1.73 3.82 -10.99
CA PHE A 4 0.89 5.00 -10.88
C PHE A 4 0.33 5.09 -9.45
N ALA A 5 0.02 6.32 -9.03
CA ALA A 5 -0.43 6.59 -7.67
C ALA A 5 -1.93 6.85 -7.62
N LEU A 6 -2.57 6.32 -6.58
CA LEU A 6 -3.93 6.64 -6.20
C LEU A 6 -3.90 7.43 -4.89
N PHE A 7 -4.83 8.38 -4.75
CA PHE A 7 -4.92 9.26 -3.59
C PHE A 7 -6.32 9.20 -2.95
N PRO A 8 -6.73 8.05 -2.37
CA PRO A 8 -7.99 8.00 -1.63
C PRO A 8 -8.03 9.06 -0.53
N GLU A 9 -9.18 9.68 -0.29
CA GLU A 9 -9.30 10.86 0.57
C GLU A 9 -8.80 10.58 2.00
N GLU A 10 -9.13 9.41 2.54
CA GLU A 10 -8.74 8.93 3.87
C GLU A 10 -7.23 8.79 4.04
N LEU A 11 -6.52 8.45 2.96
CA LEU A 11 -5.06 8.33 2.95
C LEU A 11 -4.40 9.67 2.61
N LYS A 12 -4.99 10.45 1.71
CA LYS A 12 -4.48 11.77 1.33
C LYS A 12 -4.45 12.73 2.51
N ALA A 13 -5.48 12.71 3.36
CA ALA A 13 -5.53 13.48 4.61
C ALA A 13 -4.40 13.12 5.59
N ARG A 14 -3.76 11.97 5.40
CA ARG A 14 -2.68 11.42 6.22
C ARG A 14 -1.30 11.61 5.59
N ASP A 15 -1.17 12.34 4.48
CA ASP A 15 0.04 12.40 3.64
C ASP A 15 0.46 11.01 3.09
N LEU A 16 -0.51 10.10 2.93
CA LEU A 16 -0.33 8.75 2.38
C LEU A 16 -0.96 8.63 1.00
N LYS A 17 -0.50 7.65 0.24
CA LYS A 17 -1.01 7.29 -1.09
C LYS A 17 -0.88 5.79 -1.30
N LEU A 18 -1.61 5.26 -2.27
CA LEU A 18 -1.38 3.92 -2.79
C LEU A 18 -0.56 4.03 -4.08
N ALA A 19 0.38 3.11 -4.28
CA ALA A 19 1.06 2.95 -5.55
C ALA A 19 0.73 1.56 -6.10
N ILE A 20 0.16 1.49 -7.29
CA ILE A 20 0.01 0.22 -8.02
C ILE A 20 1.27 0.08 -8.86
N VAL A 21 2.03 -0.98 -8.60
CA VAL A 21 3.37 -1.19 -9.15
C VAL A 21 3.36 -2.45 -9.98
N PHE A 22 3.80 -2.34 -11.23
CA PHE A 22 4.19 -3.50 -12.02
C PHE A 22 5.71 -3.71 -11.90
N ASN A 23 6.08 -4.78 -11.23
CA ASN A 23 7.47 -5.20 -11.04
C ASN A 23 7.87 -6.12 -12.19
N TYR A 24 8.74 -5.61 -13.09
CA TYR A 24 9.22 -6.36 -14.25
C TYR A 24 10.16 -7.51 -13.91
N GLU A 25 10.95 -7.39 -12.84
CA GLU A 25 11.95 -8.41 -12.46
C GLU A 25 11.26 -9.67 -11.96
N ASN A 26 10.19 -9.51 -11.19
CA ASN A 26 9.41 -10.61 -10.63
C ASN A 26 8.09 -10.87 -11.37
N PHE A 27 7.87 -10.15 -12.47
CA PHE A 27 6.68 -10.24 -13.32
C PHE A 27 5.35 -10.28 -12.54
N LYS A 28 5.12 -9.28 -11.68
CA LYS A 28 3.93 -9.22 -10.80
C LYS A 28 3.40 -7.81 -10.59
N PHE A 29 2.10 -7.72 -10.35
CA PHE A 29 1.45 -6.53 -9.84
C PHE A 29 1.45 -6.52 -8.31
N GLU A 30 1.76 -5.36 -7.75
CA GLU A 30 1.77 -5.10 -6.31
C GLU A 30 1.02 -3.82 -6.00
N VAL A 31 0.53 -3.70 -4.77
CA VAL A 31 0.06 -2.44 -4.20
C VAL A 31 0.94 -2.09 -3.01
N TRP A 32 1.40 -0.85 -2.97
CA TRP A 32 2.19 -0.32 -1.86
C TRP A 32 1.40 0.78 -1.16
N LEU A 33 1.43 0.78 0.17
CA LEU A 33 1.22 2.00 0.94
C LEU A 33 2.51 2.83 0.87
N ALA A 34 2.43 4.06 0.37
CA ALA A 34 3.56 4.98 0.29
C ALA A 34 3.20 6.32 0.95
N ALA A 35 4.22 7.10 1.30
CA ALA A 35 4.06 8.44 1.86
C ALA A 35 4.40 9.53 0.85
N ARG A 36 3.97 10.77 1.13
CA ARG A 36 4.34 11.96 0.36
C ARG A 36 5.85 12.25 0.39
N ASN A 37 6.52 11.93 1.50
CA ASN A 37 7.95 12.13 1.67
C ASN A 37 8.53 11.17 2.72
N ARG A 38 9.88 11.10 2.79
CA ARG A 38 10.62 10.20 3.69
C ARG A 38 10.34 10.42 5.19
N LYS A 39 10.07 11.67 5.61
CA LYS A 39 9.75 11.98 7.02
C LYS A 39 8.42 11.33 7.42
N VAL A 40 7.40 11.47 6.56
CA VAL A 40 6.09 10.84 6.75
C VAL A 40 6.18 9.32 6.67
N GLN A 41 6.97 8.80 5.72
CA GLN A 41 7.21 7.36 5.58
C GLN A 41 7.73 6.74 6.88
N LYS A 42 8.80 7.32 7.44
CA LYS A 42 9.43 6.83 8.67
C LYS A 42 8.46 6.87 9.86
N ARG A 43 7.69 7.96 9.98
CA ARG A 43 6.65 8.11 11.02
C ARG A 43 5.60 7.00 10.92
N TYR A 44 5.08 6.69 9.72
CA TYR A 44 4.04 5.67 9.57
C TYR A 44 4.59 4.25 9.68
N TYR A 45 5.81 3.99 9.21
CA TYR A 45 6.48 2.71 9.47
C TYR A 45 6.57 2.44 10.98
N GLU A 46 7.10 3.39 11.76
CA GLU A 46 7.20 3.25 13.22
C GLU A 46 5.83 3.10 13.89
N LEU A 47 4.82 3.85 13.41
CA LEU A 47 3.46 3.76 13.93
C LEU A 47 2.88 2.37 13.73
N LEU A 48 2.96 1.83 12.51
CA LEU A 48 2.41 0.53 12.16
C LEU A 48 3.15 -0.59 12.91
N LEU A 49 4.48 -0.50 13.00
CA LEU A 49 5.32 -1.43 13.76
C LEU A 49 4.91 -1.46 15.24
N LYS A 50 4.88 -0.29 15.90
CA LYS A 50 4.53 -0.17 17.34
C LYS A 50 3.07 -0.52 17.62
N SER A 51 2.18 -0.31 16.66
CA SER A 51 0.75 -0.66 16.78
C SER A 51 0.45 -2.12 16.46
N GLY A 52 1.47 -2.92 16.10
CA GLY A 52 1.34 -4.35 15.85
C GLY A 52 0.60 -4.69 14.56
N TYR A 53 0.78 -3.90 13.51
CA TYR A 53 0.25 -4.24 12.19
C TYR A 53 0.92 -5.51 11.64
N LYS A 54 0.12 -6.51 11.26
CA LYS A 54 0.62 -7.83 10.80
C LYS A 54 -0.08 -8.39 9.55
N LYS A 55 -1.06 -7.67 8.99
CA LYS A 55 -1.88 -8.22 7.91
C LYS A 55 -1.11 -8.29 6.58
N HIS A 56 -0.21 -7.35 6.36
CA HIS A 56 0.61 -7.25 5.15
C HIS A 56 2.07 -6.94 5.55
N PRO A 57 3.07 -7.35 4.74
CA PRO A 57 4.48 -7.05 4.99
C PRO A 57 4.76 -5.56 5.22
N LEU A 58 5.47 -5.25 6.31
CA LEU A 58 6.03 -3.94 6.58
C LEU A 58 7.44 -3.85 6.01
N ILE A 59 7.74 -2.76 5.31
CA ILE A 59 9.05 -2.53 4.70
C ILE A 59 9.78 -1.44 5.45
N GLU A 60 11.00 -1.75 5.91
CA GLU A 60 11.84 -0.77 6.59
C GLU A 60 12.28 0.34 5.64
N PRO A 61 12.17 1.63 6.02
CA PRO A 61 12.57 2.74 5.16
C PRO A 61 14.06 2.70 4.82
N ALA A 62 14.37 2.67 3.52
CA ALA A 62 15.73 2.75 3.00
C ALA A 62 15.80 3.64 1.75
N VAL A 63 17.02 3.98 1.31
CA VAL A 63 17.21 4.75 0.09
C VAL A 63 16.66 3.96 -1.11
N GLY A 64 15.78 4.59 -1.89
CA GLY A 64 15.16 3.96 -3.06
C GLY A 64 13.94 3.07 -2.75
N ILE A 65 13.54 2.96 -1.48
CA ILE A 65 12.34 2.22 -1.06
C ILE A 65 11.25 3.22 -0.67
N ASP A 66 10.19 3.31 -1.46
CA ASP A 66 9.05 4.20 -1.19
C ASP A 66 7.91 3.51 -0.40
N ALA A 67 7.91 2.18 -0.38
CA ALA A 67 6.90 1.39 0.30
C ALA A 67 7.01 1.51 1.84
N ILE A 68 5.87 1.45 2.50
CA ILE A 68 5.71 1.27 3.95
C ILE A 68 5.11 -0.11 4.21
N VAL A 69 4.10 -0.47 3.41
CA VAL A 69 3.43 -1.77 3.41
C VAL A 69 3.30 -2.22 1.96
N THR A 70 3.44 -3.51 1.69
CA THR A 70 3.27 -4.07 0.33
C THR A 70 2.32 -5.25 0.34
N ALA A 71 1.59 -5.45 -0.76
CA ALA A 71 0.86 -6.68 -1.04
C ALA A 71 0.99 -7.05 -2.52
N ILE A 72 1.01 -8.35 -2.82
CA ILE A 72 0.94 -8.85 -4.20
C ILE A 72 -0.52 -8.84 -4.62
N LEU A 73 -0.82 -8.21 -5.77
CA LEU A 73 -2.15 -8.21 -6.38
C LEU A 73 -2.31 -9.39 -7.33
N LYS A 74 -1.32 -9.60 -8.21
CA LYS A 74 -1.30 -10.69 -9.19
C LYS A 74 0.13 -11.09 -9.51
N GLY A 75 0.47 -12.36 -9.28
CA GLY A 75 1.67 -12.98 -9.82
C GLY A 75 1.40 -13.56 -11.21
N ASP A 76 2.41 -13.54 -12.08
CA ASP A 76 2.35 -14.09 -13.44
C ASP A 76 1.08 -13.66 -14.21
N PRO A 77 0.85 -12.35 -14.37
CA PRO A 77 -0.37 -11.86 -15.00
C PRO A 77 -0.44 -12.30 -16.48
N SER A 78 -1.59 -12.82 -16.88
CA SER A 78 -1.94 -12.96 -18.29
C SER A 78 -2.51 -11.64 -18.81
N PHE A 79 -2.10 -11.24 -20.01
CA PHE A 79 -2.61 -10.07 -20.73
C PHE A 79 -3.57 -10.46 -21.86
N GLU A 80 -3.98 -11.73 -21.94
CA GLU A 80 -4.94 -12.20 -22.94
C GLU A 80 -6.34 -11.62 -22.73
N ASP A 81 -6.72 -11.37 -21.47
CA ASP A 81 -7.93 -10.65 -21.08
C ASP A 81 -7.59 -9.54 -20.07
N GLU A 82 -7.37 -8.34 -20.60
CA GLU A 82 -7.07 -7.16 -19.81
C GLU A 82 -8.22 -6.76 -18.86
N SER A 83 -9.46 -7.13 -19.16
CA SER A 83 -10.62 -6.78 -18.32
C SER A 83 -10.62 -7.61 -17.03
N ILE A 84 -10.33 -8.91 -17.13
CA ILE A 84 -10.19 -9.79 -15.97
C ILE A 84 -9.01 -9.33 -15.10
N LEU A 85 -7.85 -9.09 -15.71
CA LEU A 85 -6.66 -8.63 -14.98
C LEU A 85 -6.94 -7.30 -14.25
N THR A 86 -7.60 -6.36 -14.93
CA THR A 86 -7.98 -5.07 -14.35
C THR A 86 -8.93 -5.25 -13.16
N ALA A 87 -9.92 -6.14 -13.28
CA ALA A 87 -10.86 -6.42 -12.18
C ALA A 87 -10.16 -7.01 -10.95
N GLU A 88 -9.24 -7.98 -11.14
CA GLU A 88 -8.44 -8.56 -10.06
C GLU A 88 -7.58 -7.50 -9.34
N ILE A 89 -6.94 -6.61 -10.12
CA ILE A 89 -6.16 -5.50 -9.57
C ILE A 89 -7.05 -4.56 -8.75
N ILE A 90 -8.21 -4.18 -9.26
CA ILE A 90 -9.16 -3.28 -8.57
C ILE A 90 -9.64 -3.93 -7.26
N GLU A 91 -10.02 -5.20 -7.29
CA GLU A 91 -10.46 -5.93 -6.10
C GLU A 91 -9.37 -5.97 -5.04
N GLY A 92 -8.15 -6.35 -5.42
CA GLY A 92 -7.02 -6.43 -4.50
C GLY A 92 -6.62 -5.08 -3.91
N VAL A 93 -6.63 -4.01 -4.71
CA VAL A 93 -6.34 -2.65 -4.23
C VAL A 93 -7.42 -2.17 -3.26
N THR A 94 -8.69 -2.41 -3.56
CA THR A 94 -9.83 -2.03 -2.70
C THR A 94 -9.76 -2.77 -1.35
N ALA A 95 -9.43 -4.06 -1.38
CA ALA A 95 -9.24 -4.85 -0.17
C ALA A 95 -8.05 -4.35 0.66
N PHE A 96 -6.93 -4.06 0.02
CA PHE A 96 -5.73 -3.52 0.67
C PHE A 96 -6.00 -2.15 1.30
N GLU A 97 -6.66 -1.24 0.58
CA GLU A 97 -7.03 0.07 1.08
C GLU A 97 -7.90 -0.05 2.34
N LYS A 98 -8.96 -0.87 2.26
CA LYS A 98 -9.88 -1.11 3.38
C LYS A 98 -9.13 -1.61 4.61
N ASP A 99 -8.16 -2.51 4.44
CA ASP A 99 -7.35 -3.02 5.55
C ASP A 99 -6.51 -1.93 6.22
N ILE A 100 -5.83 -1.12 5.42
CA ILE A 100 -4.99 -0.03 5.90
C ILE A 100 -5.85 1.02 6.61
N VAL A 101 -6.90 1.52 5.96
CA VAL A 101 -7.79 2.54 6.50
C VAL A 101 -8.46 2.06 7.78
N THR A 102 -8.98 0.83 7.81
CA THR A 102 -9.58 0.25 9.01
C THR A 102 -8.59 0.18 10.17
N PHE A 103 -7.34 -0.21 9.90
CA PHE A 103 -6.31 -0.28 10.93
C PHE A 103 -5.94 1.11 11.46
N LEU A 104 -5.71 2.08 10.57
CA LEU A 104 -5.33 3.44 10.94
C LEU A 104 -6.43 4.14 11.75
N ASN A 105 -7.70 3.97 11.36
CA ASN A 105 -8.84 4.50 12.12
C ASN A 105 -8.89 3.93 13.55
N LYS A 106 -8.61 2.64 13.73
CA LYS A 106 -8.51 2.02 15.07
C LYS A 106 -7.35 2.59 15.89
N VAL A 107 -6.21 2.86 15.26
CA VAL A 107 -5.05 3.46 15.93
C VAL A 107 -5.36 4.89 16.38
N ASP A 108 -6.02 5.69 15.56
CA ASP A 108 -6.38 7.06 15.92
C ASP A 108 -7.39 7.11 17.07
N ALA A 109 -8.41 6.24 17.03
CA ALA A 109 -9.41 6.15 18.09
C ALA A 109 -8.81 5.80 19.47
N ARG A 110 -7.67 5.11 19.51
CA ARG A 110 -6.93 4.79 20.75
C ARG A 110 -6.11 5.96 21.28
N LYS A 111 -5.71 6.91 20.42
CA LYS A 111 -4.92 8.09 20.80
C LYS A 111 -5.78 9.24 21.33
N SER A 112 -7.06 9.26 20.98
CA SER A 112 -8.02 10.27 21.46
C SER A 112 -8.65 9.93 22.83
N LYS A 113 -8.20 8.83 23.47
CA LYS A 113 -8.56 8.44 24.83
C LYS A 113 -7.34 8.63 25.73
#